data_AF-A0A970STN9-F1
#
_entry.id   AF-A0A970STN9-F1
#
_cell.length_a   1.000
_cell.length_b   1.000
_cell.length_c   1.000
_cell.angle_alpha   90.00
_cell.angle_beta   90.00
_cell.angle_gamma   90.00
#
_symmetry.space_group_name_H-M   'P 1'
#
loop_
_entity.id
_entity.type
_entity.pdbx_description
1 polymer ?
#
loop_
_entity_poly.entity_id
_entity_poly.type
_entity_poly.pdbx_seq_one_letter_code
_entity_poly.pdbx_strand_id
1 'polypeptide(L)'
;LLFFSLIRLVTGLFLTSCDNQRHLPLHFGYLNGHIENLTYEQLQEKNKHQDNFLLFVTPKSNCTCWTAFLNNVLTPYIKEHHLEVFTINYTDFFTPSDESLDTFSLTLNPGHQTLGLFKEGVLKLNREYDSKSRLWYEYNTFSQYIFEYIYYPTMLQINIFNDLDKLLLDKEKVSVLFYDLDESESRFLFDFYLKKYAYELTKDKVLYLVNTRVKNIKLDDDLVEDELIWQSFINDYSLNTYLDGVLPIFQHYTLEDYLVEQSVYLNDVISTSLVSEHYKIENSYFTNERVENLDFLNNYKDEKVLVNKLVKESDTFIENNIRKWDFTLAAKYHDLYVNAFLDYYL
;
A
#
# COMPACT_ATOMS: atom_id res chain seq x y z
N LEU A 1 0.02 36.36 52.36
CA LEU A 1 -0.29 37.30 51.27
C LEU A 1 0.91 37.35 50.34
N LEU A 2 0.71 36.88 49.10
CA LEU A 2 1.54 37.09 47.90
C LEU A 2 2.97 36.57 47.94
N PHE A 3 3.24 35.43 47.27
CA PHE A 3 4.41 35.18 46.40
C PHE A 3 4.37 33.71 45.92
N PHE A 4 3.35 33.36 45.13
CA PHE A 4 3.31 32.12 44.35
C PHE A 4 2.72 32.44 42.98
N SER A 5 3.53 33.06 42.12
CA SER A 5 3.27 33.17 40.69
C SER A 5 4.56 33.64 40.04
N LEU A 6 5.37 32.71 39.56
CA LEU A 6 6.22 32.88 38.38
C LEU A 6 7.01 31.59 38.11
N ILE A 7 7.06 31.20 36.83
CA ILE A 7 8.05 30.29 36.24
C ILE A 7 7.76 28.78 36.42
N ARG A 8 6.69 28.31 35.78
CA ARG A 8 6.73 27.08 34.94
C ARG A 8 5.90 27.30 33.67
N LEU A 9 6.22 28.40 32.97
CA LEU A 9 5.92 28.54 31.55
C LEU A 9 7.14 28.00 30.80
N VAL A 10 7.34 26.67 30.87
CA VAL A 10 8.27 25.98 29.97
C VAL A 10 7.56 25.95 28.63
N THR A 11 7.77 27.01 27.86
CA THR A 11 8.10 26.93 26.43
C THR A 11 7.73 25.61 25.75
N GLY A 12 6.43 25.41 25.49
CA GLY A 12 5.93 24.61 24.38
C GLY A 12 6.00 25.43 23.09
N LEU A 13 7.13 26.10 22.87
CA LEU A 13 7.45 26.87 21.68
C LEU A 13 8.19 25.90 20.74
N PHE A 14 7.56 25.65 19.60
CA PHE A 14 8.17 25.19 18.36
C PHE A 14 8.70 23.75 18.32
N LEU A 15 7.78 22.78 18.24
CA LEU A 15 7.87 21.76 17.19
C LEU A 15 6.93 22.14 16.04
N THR A 16 6.97 23.38 15.58
CA THR A 16 6.79 23.62 14.14
C THR A 16 8.08 23.12 13.51
N SER A 17 8.21 21.79 13.39
CA SER A 17 9.02 21.26 12.32
C SER A 17 8.56 22.00 11.08
N CYS A 18 9.43 22.83 10.49
CA CYS A 18 9.23 23.23 9.12
C CYS A 18 9.20 21.92 8.35
N ASP A 19 8.00 21.39 8.13
CA ASP A 19 7.74 20.23 7.30
C ASP A 19 8.07 20.67 5.87
N ASN A 20 9.37 20.77 5.60
CA ASN A 20 9.95 21.14 4.32
C ASN A 20 9.80 20.00 3.31
N GLN A 21 9.15 18.88 3.69
CA GLN A 21 8.68 17.89 2.73
C GLN A 21 7.43 18.43 2.03
N ARG A 22 7.67 19.24 0.99
CA ARG A 22 6.63 19.83 0.11
C ARG A 22 5.83 18.80 -0.68
N HIS A 23 6.35 17.59 -0.84
CA HIS A 23 5.75 16.58 -1.71
C HIS A 23 4.97 15.53 -0.91
N LEU A 24 3.76 15.24 -1.38
CA LEU A 24 2.86 14.18 -0.97
C LEU A 24 3.29 12.88 -1.64
N PRO A 25 3.78 11.89 -0.90
CA PRO A 25 4.09 10.60 -1.49
C PRO A 25 2.81 9.79 -1.65
N LEU A 26 2.47 9.49 -2.89
CA LEU A 26 1.42 8.54 -3.23
C LEU A 26 2.08 7.17 -3.25
N HIS A 27 2.09 6.46 -2.13
CA HIS A 27 2.82 5.18 -1.99
C HIS A 27 2.36 4.13 -2.99
N PHE A 28 1.04 4.06 -3.16
CA PHE A 28 0.36 3.06 -3.95
C PHE A 28 -0.31 3.71 -5.15
N GLY A 29 -0.31 2.98 -6.25
CA GLY A 29 -0.98 3.36 -7.49
C GLY A 29 -1.53 2.14 -8.19
N TYR A 30 -2.09 2.35 -9.38
CA TYR A 30 -2.55 1.27 -10.25
C TYR A 30 -1.81 1.37 -11.57
N LEU A 31 -1.35 0.24 -12.10
CA LEU A 31 -0.80 0.21 -13.44
C LEU A 31 -1.86 0.70 -14.42
N ASN A 32 -1.49 1.65 -15.28
CA ASN A 32 -2.39 2.39 -16.17
C ASN A 32 -3.43 3.29 -15.47
N GLY A 33 -3.26 3.60 -14.19
CA GLY A 33 -4.07 4.55 -13.43
C GLY A 33 -5.46 4.04 -13.08
N HIS A 34 -6.03 4.60 -12.01
CA HIS A 34 -7.35 4.24 -11.50
C HIS A 34 -8.09 5.47 -10.99
N ILE A 35 -9.41 5.50 -11.20
CA ILE A 35 -10.30 6.49 -10.59
C ILE A 35 -11.36 5.76 -9.79
N GLU A 36 -11.38 5.97 -8.48
CA GLU A 36 -12.39 5.40 -7.58
C GLU A 36 -13.31 6.51 -7.05
N ASN A 37 -14.62 6.28 -7.08
CA ASN A 37 -15.58 7.18 -6.45
C ASN A 37 -15.87 6.75 -5.00
N LEU A 38 -15.55 7.60 -4.04
CA LEU A 38 -15.70 7.34 -2.62
C LEU A 38 -17.07 7.79 -2.10
N THR A 39 -17.61 7.04 -1.13
CA THR A 39 -18.68 7.50 -0.25
C THR A 39 -18.13 8.41 0.87
N TYR A 40 -19.04 9.03 1.63
CA TYR A 40 -18.66 9.78 2.82
C TYR A 40 -17.91 8.91 3.83
N GLU A 41 -18.41 7.69 4.10
CA GLU A 41 -17.78 6.76 5.05
C GLU A 41 -16.37 6.38 4.59
N GLN A 42 -16.17 6.09 3.31
CA GLN A 42 -14.84 5.74 2.78
C GLN A 42 -13.87 6.92 2.88
N LEU A 43 -14.30 8.16 2.60
CA LEU A 43 -13.44 9.34 2.80
C LEU A 43 -13.10 9.55 4.28
N GLN A 44 -14.07 9.34 5.17
CA GLN A 44 -13.85 9.40 6.61
C GLN A 44 -12.83 8.35 7.07
N GLU A 45 -12.91 7.13 6.55
CA GLU A 45 -11.95 6.06 6.85
C GLU A 45 -10.54 6.40 6.36
N LYS A 46 -10.38 6.89 5.14
CA LYS A 46 -9.06 7.35 4.63
C LYS A 46 -8.45 8.44 5.50
N ASN A 47 -9.25 9.40 5.95
CA ASN A 47 -8.77 10.44 6.87
C ASN A 47 -8.39 9.88 8.24
N LYS A 48 -9.18 8.95 8.78
CA LYS A 48 -8.90 8.28 10.05
C LYS A 48 -7.63 7.41 9.98
N HIS A 49 -7.38 6.75 8.86
CA HIS A 49 -6.18 5.95 8.60
C HIS A 49 -4.97 6.79 8.23
N GLN A 50 -5.11 8.12 8.16
CA GLN A 50 -4.04 9.04 7.82
C GLN A 50 -3.44 8.72 6.43
N ASP A 51 -4.29 8.44 5.45
CA ASP A 51 -3.85 8.13 4.10
C ASP A 51 -3.36 9.38 3.35
N ASN A 52 -2.47 9.15 2.38
CA ASN A 52 -1.98 10.14 1.41
C ASN A 52 -2.72 9.93 0.08
N PHE A 53 -3.45 10.93 -0.42
CA PHE A 53 -4.23 10.75 -1.65
C PHE A 53 -4.59 12.04 -2.41
N LEU A 54 -4.85 11.86 -3.70
CA LEU A 54 -5.46 12.84 -4.61
C LEU A 54 -6.97 12.68 -4.60
N LEU A 55 -7.72 13.77 -4.37
CA LEU A 55 -9.18 13.76 -4.39
C LEU A 55 -9.71 14.84 -5.33
N PHE A 56 -10.73 14.52 -6.13
CA PHE A 56 -11.50 15.50 -6.89
C PHE A 56 -12.97 15.52 -6.46
N VAL A 57 -13.49 16.72 -6.20
CA VAL A 57 -14.93 16.93 -6.09
C VAL A 57 -15.52 16.99 -7.49
N THR A 58 -16.50 16.14 -7.79
CA THR A 58 -17.23 16.20 -9.06
C THR A 58 -18.47 17.09 -8.91
N PRO A 59 -18.85 17.85 -9.95
CA PRO A 59 -20.01 18.75 -9.89
C PRO A 59 -21.33 17.99 -9.79
N LYS A 60 -22.39 18.66 -9.28
CA LYS A 60 -23.74 18.11 -9.08
C LYS A 60 -24.44 17.65 -10.37
N SER A 61 -23.96 18.09 -11.53
CA SER A 61 -24.53 17.76 -12.84
C SER A 61 -23.42 17.59 -13.88
N ASN A 62 -23.77 17.11 -15.07
CA ASN A 62 -22.85 16.94 -16.20
C ASN A 62 -22.22 18.27 -16.63
N CYS A 63 -21.18 18.74 -15.93
CA CYS A 63 -20.40 19.88 -16.36
C CYS A 63 -19.51 19.45 -17.53
N THR A 64 -19.65 20.13 -18.66
CA THR A 64 -18.73 19.97 -19.80
C THR A 64 -17.28 20.28 -19.39
N CYS A 65 -17.09 21.19 -18.44
CA CYS A 65 -15.79 21.51 -17.85
C CYS A 65 -15.11 20.29 -17.20
N TRP A 66 -15.87 19.51 -16.41
CA TRP A 66 -15.38 18.30 -15.76
C TRP A 66 -15.09 17.22 -16.78
N THR A 67 -16.01 16.94 -17.70
CA THR A 67 -15.81 15.90 -18.73
C THR A 67 -14.59 16.21 -19.61
N ALA A 68 -14.40 17.48 -20.01
CA ALA A 68 -13.26 17.89 -20.80
C ALA A 68 -11.94 17.75 -20.03
N PHE A 69 -11.90 18.19 -18.76
CA PHE A 69 -10.73 18.03 -17.89
C PHE A 69 -10.41 16.55 -17.65
N LEU A 70 -11.42 15.75 -17.28
CA LEU A 70 -11.29 14.32 -17.05
C LEU A 70 -10.65 13.63 -18.25
N ASN A 71 -11.25 13.78 -19.44
CA ASN A 71 -10.83 13.02 -20.61
C ASN A 71 -9.51 13.52 -21.22
N ASN A 72 -9.26 14.83 -21.23
CA ASN A 72 -8.13 15.41 -21.96
C ASN A 72 -6.92 15.70 -21.06
N VAL A 73 -7.10 15.74 -19.74
CA VAL A 73 -6.04 16.12 -18.79
C VAL A 73 -5.85 15.03 -17.74
N LEU A 74 -6.87 14.73 -16.92
CA LEU A 74 -6.71 13.85 -15.77
C LEU A 74 -6.47 12.39 -16.18
N THR A 75 -7.32 11.81 -17.04
CA THR A 75 -7.20 10.41 -17.47
C THR A 75 -5.87 10.10 -18.17
N PRO A 76 -5.36 10.92 -19.11
CA PRO A 76 -4.01 10.73 -19.63
C PRO A 76 -2.93 10.81 -18.53
N TYR A 77 -3.08 11.73 -17.59
CA TYR A 77 -2.08 11.95 -16.53
C TYR A 77 -1.99 10.77 -15.56
N ILE A 78 -3.14 10.28 -15.07
CA ILE A 78 -3.16 9.12 -14.18
C ILE A 78 -2.64 7.86 -14.87
N LYS A 79 -2.86 7.73 -16.18
CA LYS A 79 -2.37 6.60 -16.98
C LYS A 79 -0.85 6.62 -17.10
N GLU A 80 -0.32 7.77 -17.52
CA GLU A 80 1.13 7.98 -17.69
C GLU A 80 1.90 7.79 -16.38
N HIS A 81 1.32 8.22 -15.26
CA HIS A 81 1.99 8.22 -13.96
C HIS A 81 1.47 7.16 -12.97
N HIS A 82 0.66 6.21 -13.46
CA HIS A 82 0.12 5.08 -12.70
C HIS A 82 -0.57 5.46 -11.38
N LEU A 83 -1.32 6.57 -11.40
CA LEU A 83 -1.91 7.14 -10.19
C LEU A 83 -3.27 6.51 -9.87
N GLU A 84 -3.49 6.27 -8.59
CA GLU A 84 -4.83 6.17 -8.03
C GLU A 84 -5.33 7.56 -7.67
N VAL A 85 -6.51 7.91 -8.19
CA VAL A 85 -7.17 9.18 -7.91
C VAL A 85 -8.57 8.90 -7.40
N PHE A 86 -8.96 9.59 -6.33
CA PHE A 86 -10.30 9.45 -5.78
C PHE A 86 -11.20 10.58 -6.27
N THR A 87 -12.48 10.30 -6.38
CA THR A 87 -13.52 11.31 -6.59
C THR A 87 -14.59 11.22 -5.51
N ILE A 88 -15.24 12.33 -5.23
CA ILE A 88 -16.51 12.36 -4.48
C ILE A 88 -17.52 13.17 -5.27
N ASN A 89 -18.80 12.77 -5.24
CA ASN A 89 -19.84 13.62 -5.81
C ASN A 89 -20.26 14.69 -4.81
N TYR A 90 -20.39 15.91 -5.30
CA TYR A 90 -20.96 17.00 -4.51
C TYR A 90 -22.24 16.58 -3.78
N THR A 91 -23.15 15.87 -4.46
CA THR A 91 -24.44 15.47 -3.90
C THR A 91 -24.36 14.54 -2.70
N ASP A 92 -23.27 13.79 -2.56
CA ASP A 92 -23.12 12.79 -1.50
C ASP A 92 -22.73 13.45 -0.17
N PHE A 93 -22.32 14.72 -0.21
CA PHE A 93 -21.86 15.51 0.93
C PHE A 93 -22.85 16.61 1.35
N PHE A 94 -24.01 16.66 0.70
CA PHE A 94 -25.11 17.58 1.03
C PHE A 94 -26.38 16.78 1.32
N THR A 95 -27.01 17.08 2.46
CA THR A 95 -28.30 16.47 2.81
C THR A 95 -29.45 17.15 2.07
N PRO A 96 -30.65 16.52 1.97
CA PRO A 96 -31.84 17.16 1.40
C PRO A 96 -32.28 18.45 2.12
N SER A 97 -31.81 18.66 3.36
CA SER A 97 -31.99 19.90 4.14
C SER A 97 -30.90 20.96 3.87
N ASP A 98 -30.00 20.74 2.90
CA ASP A 98 -28.84 21.58 2.59
C ASP A 98 -27.85 21.77 3.77
N GLU A 99 -27.93 20.92 4.80
CA GLU A 99 -26.88 20.84 5.81
C GLU A 99 -25.69 20.10 5.22
N SER A 100 -24.53 20.77 5.18
CA SER A 100 -23.27 20.19 4.73
C SER A 100 -22.76 19.19 5.76
N LEU A 101 -22.39 18.00 5.32
CA LEU A 101 -21.58 17.08 6.12
C LEU A 101 -20.16 17.65 6.32
N ASP A 102 -19.35 17.03 7.18
CA ASP A 102 -17.94 17.44 7.33
C ASP A 102 -17.24 17.31 5.98
N THR A 103 -16.69 18.43 5.50
CA THR A 103 -16.00 18.48 4.20
C THR A 103 -14.50 18.23 4.34
N PHE A 104 -14.00 18.01 5.56
CA PHE A 104 -12.57 17.86 5.84
C PHE A 104 -11.76 19.05 5.31
N SER A 105 -12.31 20.26 5.42
CA SER A 105 -11.80 21.54 4.90
C SER A 105 -11.76 21.68 3.37
N LEU A 106 -12.30 20.71 2.62
CA LEU A 106 -12.35 20.74 1.16
C LEU A 106 -13.44 21.71 0.69
N THR A 107 -13.16 22.49 -0.36
CA THR A 107 -14.19 23.33 -0.98
C THR A 107 -15.08 22.49 -1.90
N LEU A 108 -16.35 22.38 -1.53
CA LEU A 108 -17.36 21.73 -2.35
C LEU A 108 -18.09 22.78 -3.20
N ASN A 109 -18.04 22.62 -4.52
CA ASN A 109 -18.76 23.50 -5.44
C ASN A 109 -19.68 22.68 -6.35
N PRO A 110 -20.97 23.03 -6.46
CA PRO A 110 -21.91 22.25 -7.28
C PRO A 110 -21.67 22.41 -8.79
N GLY A 111 -21.01 23.50 -9.21
CA GLY A 111 -20.86 23.88 -10.61
C GLY A 111 -19.53 23.51 -11.25
N HIS A 112 -18.51 23.17 -10.46
CA HIS A 112 -17.18 22.88 -10.98
C HIS A 112 -16.36 21.98 -10.05
N GLN A 113 -15.30 21.39 -10.59
CA GLN A 113 -14.41 20.53 -9.83
C GLN A 113 -13.50 21.30 -8.86
N THR A 114 -13.07 20.60 -7.83
CA THR A 114 -12.04 21.05 -6.87
C THR A 114 -11.03 19.92 -6.71
N LEU A 115 -9.74 20.23 -6.75
CA LEU A 115 -8.64 19.32 -6.42
C LEU A 115 -8.29 19.45 -4.93
N GLY A 116 -8.27 18.34 -4.22
CA GLY A 116 -7.74 18.18 -2.88
C GLY A 116 -6.48 17.30 -2.87
N LEU A 117 -5.45 17.71 -2.11
CA LEU A 117 -4.34 16.83 -1.72
C LEU A 117 -4.39 16.59 -0.23
N PHE A 118 -4.56 15.33 0.17
CA PHE A 118 -4.55 14.92 1.56
C PHE A 118 -3.22 14.27 1.87
N LYS A 119 -2.52 14.80 2.89
CA LYS A 119 -1.31 14.21 3.47
C LYS A 119 -1.65 13.79 4.90
N GLU A 120 -1.46 12.52 5.22
CA GLU A 120 -1.74 11.96 6.54
C GLU A 120 -3.18 12.23 6.99
N GLY A 121 -4.14 12.10 6.07
CA GLY A 121 -5.56 12.38 6.32
C GLY A 121 -5.91 13.87 6.51
N VAL A 122 -4.97 14.79 6.25
CA VAL A 122 -5.16 16.24 6.40
C VAL A 122 -5.01 16.93 5.06
N LEU A 123 -5.99 17.77 4.71
CA LEU A 123 -5.96 18.59 3.50
C LEU A 123 -4.77 19.56 3.51
N LYS A 124 -3.88 19.43 2.52
CA LYS A 124 -2.70 20.30 2.32
C LYS A 124 -2.86 21.25 1.13
N LEU A 125 -3.59 20.83 0.11
CA LEU A 125 -3.91 21.66 -1.05
C LEU A 125 -5.40 21.61 -1.31
N ASN A 126 -5.99 22.79 -1.56
CA ASN A 126 -7.37 22.95 -1.98
C ASN A 126 -7.38 23.90 -3.18
N ARG A 127 -7.58 23.35 -4.38
CA ARG A 127 -7.48 24.08 -5.65
C ARG A 127 -8.79 23.99 -6.41
N GLU A 128 -9.58 25.05 -6.31
CA GLU A 128 -10.83 25.18 -7.06
C GLU A 128 -10.60 25.43 -8.55
N TYR A 129 -11.56 25.00 -9.37
CA TYR A 129 -11.60 25.33 -10.78
C TYR A 129 -11.58 26.83 -11.04
N ASP A 130 -10.74 27.25 -11.98
CA ASP A 130 -10.68 28.62 -12.48
C ASP A 130 -10.62 28.57 -14.01
N SER A 131 -11.66 29.10 -14.66
CA SER A 131 -11.78 29.11 -16.12
C SER A 131 -10.66 29.89 -16.81
N LYS A 132 -9.94 30.77 -16.09
CA LYS A 132 -8.78 31.50 -16.62
C LYS A 132 -7.47 30.71 -16.48
N SER A 133 -7.45 29.66 -15.66
CA SER A 133 -6.26 28.88 -15.35
C SER A 133 -6.08 27.72 -16.33
N ARG A 134 -4.96 27.71 -17.05
CA ARG A 134 -4.55 26.64 -18.00
C ARG A 134 -4.43 25.26 -17.36
N LEU A 135 -4.26 25.21 -16.03
CA LEU A 135 -4.26 23.98 -15.23
C LEU A 135 -5.41 23.02 -15.57
N TRP A 136 -6.59 23.55 -15.88
CA TRP A 136 -7.81 22.75 -16.00
C TRP A 136 -8.13 22.29 -17.42
N TYR A 137 -7.34 22.70 -18.41
CA TYR A 137 -7.59 22.35 -19.81
C TYR A 137 -6.31 22.01 -20.60
N GLU A 138 -5.13 22.09 -19.98
CA GLU A 138 -3.87 21.71 -20.62
C GLU A 138 -3.10 20.69 -19.81
N TYR A 139 -2.84 19.54 -20.45
CA TYR A 139 -2.07 18.44 -19.90
C TYR A 139 -0.73 18.86 -19.28
N ASN A 140 0.12 19.56 -20.04
CA ASN A 140 1.46 19.92 -19.59
C ASN A 140 1.43 20.88 -18.39
N THR A 141 0.47 21.83 -18.37
CA THR A 141 0.34 22.76 -17.25
C THR A 141 -0.14 22.03 -15.99
N PHE A 142 -1.08 21.09 -16.13
CA PHE A 142 -1.51 20.22 -15.04
C PHE A 142 -0.38 19.33 -14.52
N SER A 143 0.34 18.67 -15.43
CA SER A 143 1.44 17.76 -15.09
C SER A 143 2.54 18.48 -14.32
N GLN A 144 2.99 19.64 -14.81
CA GLN A 144 3.99 20.46 -14.12
C GLN A 144 3.50 20.90 -12.73
N TYR A 145 2.24 21.32 -12.63
CA TYR A 145 1.67 21.74 -11.35
C TYR A 145 1.65 20.59 -10.34
N ILE A 146 1.11 19.43 -10.71
CA ILE A 146 1.00 18.28 -9.79
C ILE A 146 2.37 17.72 -9.43
N PHE A 147 3.33 17.70 -10.36
CA PHE A 147 4.69 17.23 -10.13
C PHE A 147 5.40 17.98 -8.98
N GLU A 148 5.07 19.26 -8.75
CA GLU A 148 5.62 20.03 -7.63
C GLU A 148 5.09 19.60 -6.25
N TYR A 149 4.02 18.80 -6.22
CA TYR A 149 3.32 18.43 -5.00
C TYR A 149 3.30 16.94 -4.70
N ILE A 150 3.64 16.06 -5.65
CA ILE A 150 3.53 14.61 -5.42
C ILE A 150 4.82 13.86 -5.73
N TYR A 151 5.06 12.76 -5.03
CA TYR A 151 5.92 11.69 -5.52
C TYR A 151 5.04 10.60 -6.14
N TYR A 152 5.48 10.12 -7.29
CA TYR A 152 4.80 9.05 -8.02
C TYR A 152 4.92 7.71 -7.28
N PRO A 153 3.90 6.84 -7.40
CA PRO A 153 3.90 5.55 -6.75
C PRO A 153 4.98 4.62 -7.30
N THR A 154 5.66 3.94 -6.38
CA THR A 154 6.64 2.88 -6.65
C THR A 154 6.05 1.49 -6.38
N MET A 155 4.86 1.42 -5.76
CA MET A 155 4.12 0.19 -5.55
C MET A 155 2.83 0.23 -6.38
N LEU A 156 2.74 -0.64 -7.39
CA LEU A 156 1.67 -0.57 -8.40
C LEU A 156 0.79 -1.80 -8.34
N GLN A 157 -0.48 -1.61 -8.04
CA GLN A 157 -1.51 -2.62 -8.19
C GLN A 157 -1.67 -3.01 -9.65
N ILE A 158 -1.73 -4.31 -9.92
CA ILE A 158 -1.97 -4.87 -11.24
C ILE A 158 -3.13 -5.86 -11.23
N ASN A 159 -3.76 -6.03 -12.38
CA ASN A 159 -4.67 -7.14 -12.62
C ASN A 159 -3.88 -8.30 -13.23
N ILE A 160 -3.72 -9.39 -12.49
CA ILE A 160 -2.83 -10.47 -12.90
C ILE A 160 -3.15 -11.03 -14.31
N PHE A 161 -4.44 -11.22 -14.62
CA PHE A 161 -4.89 -11.80 -15.89
C PHE A 161 -4.63 -10.91 -17.11
N ASN A 162 -4.45 -9.61 -16.90
CA ASN A 162 -4.27 -8.65 -17.98
C ASN A 162 -2.85 -8.08 -18.06
N ASP A 163 -2.17 -8.01 -16.93
CA ASP A 163 -0.97 -7.19 -16.77
C ASP A 163 0.28 -8.01 -16.48
N LEU A 164 0.21 -9.09 -15.68
CA LEU A 164 1.43 -9.80 -15.26
C LEU A 164 2.13 -10.45 -16.47
N ASP A 165 1.42 -11.22 -17.28
CA ASP A 165 2.00 -11.83 -18.48
C ASP A 165 2.62 -10.78 -19.42
N LYS A 166 1.96 -9.62 -19.58
CA LYS A 166 2.49 -8.53 -20.41
C LYS A 166 3.75 -7.92 -19.79
N LEU A 167 3.75 -7.70 -18.48
CA LEU A 167 4.92 -7.21 -17.76
C LEU A 167 6.10 -8.18 -17.90
N LEU A 168 5.84 -9.48 -17.78
CA LEU A 168 6.86 -10.53 -17.95
C LEU A 168 7.39 -10.61 -19.39
N LEU A 169 6.59 -10.25 -20.40
CA LEU A 169 7.05 -10.19 -21.79
C LEU A 169 7.78 -8.89 -22.14
N ASP A 170 7.35 -7.76 -21.57
CA ASP A 170 7.84 -6.43 -21.94
C ASP A 170 9.05 -5.99 -21.08
N LYS A 171 9.26 -6.58 -19.90
CA LYS A 171 10.31 -6.19 -18.96
C LYS A 171 11.30 -7.31 -18.74
N GLU A 172 12.57 -6.91 -18.65
CA GLU A 172 13.67 -7.83 -18.34
C GLU A 172 13.54 -8.43 -16.94
N LYS A 173 13.02 -7.66 -15.98
CA LYS A 173 12.89 -8.01 -14.57
C LYS A 173 11.61 -7.46 -13.97
N VAL A 174 10.92 -8.28 -13.19
CA VAL A 174 9.65 -7.93 -12.53
C VAL A 174 9.65 -8.48 -11.12
N SER A 175 9.40 -7.64 -10.12
CA SER A 175 9.19 -8.06 -8.73
C SER A 175 7.73 -7.88 -8.37
N VAL A 176 7.11 -8.94 -7.83
CA VAL A 176 5.68 -9.01 -7.52
C VAL A 176 5.48 -9.37 -6.05
N LEU A 177 4.53 -8.72 -5.40
CA LEU A 177 3.99 -9.11 -4.10
C LEU A 177 2.56 -9.62 -4.27
N PHE A 178 2.33 -10.88 -3.92
CA PHE A 178 1.01 -11.47 -3.78
C PHE A 178 0.53 -11.28 -2.33
N TYR A 179 -0.69 -10.77 -2.15
CA TYR A 179 -1.23 -10.45 -0.83
C TYR A 179 -2.75 -10.57 -0.76
N ASP A 180 -3.30 -10.65 0.45
CA ASP A 180 -4.73 -10.60 0.75
C ASP A 180 -4.94 -9.67 1.97
N LEU A 181 -5.58 -8.50 1.82
CA LEU A 181 -5.76 -7.57 2.95
C LEU A 181 -6.70 -8.08 4.04
N ASP A 182 -7.49 -9.11 3.79
CA ASP A 182 -8.29 -9.77 4.83
C ASP A 182 -7.42 -10.70 5.69
N GLU A 183 -6.21 -11.07 5.22
CA GLU A 183 -5.21 -11.74 6.01
C GLU A 183 -4.38 -10.74 6.83
N SER A 184 -4.25 -11.04 8.11
CA SER A 184 -3.66 -10.12 9.08
C SER A 184 -2.18 -9.81 8.82
N GLU A 185 -1.44 -10.79 8.33
CA GLU A 185 -0.02 -10.76 8.00
C GLU A 185 0.22 -9.79 6.83
N SER A 186 -0.59 -9.91 5.77
CA SER A 186 -0.59 -9.01 4.61
C SER A 186 -0.94 -7.59 5.03
N ARG A 187 -2.01 -7.40 5.82
CA ARG A 187 -2.39 -6.07 6.31
C ARG A 187 -1.28 -5.42 7.13
N PHE A 188 -0.66 -6.18 8.03
CA PHE A 188 0.45 -5.69 8.84
C PHE A 188 1.64 -5.27 7.96
N LEU A 189 2.03 -6.11 7.01
CA LEU A 189 3.11 -5.82 6.06
C LEU A 189 2.85 -4.50 5.30
N PHE A 190 1.62 -4.30 4.81
CA PHE A 190 1.22 -3.09 4.10
C PHE A 190 1.29 -1.84 4.98
N ASP A 191 0.66 -1.89 6.16
CA ASP A 191 0.46 -0.71 7.00
C ASP A 191 1.74 -0.26 7.71
N PHE A 192 2.57 -1.21 8.16
CA PHE A 192 3.70 -0.89 9.02
C PHE A 192 5.05 -0.89 8.30
N TYR A 193 5.17 -1.65 7.20
CA TYR A 193 6.46 -1.86 6.56
C TYR A 193 6.50 -1.28 5.15
N LEU A 194 5.62 -1.71 4.24
CA LEU A 194 5.69 -1.31 2.82
C LEU A 194 5.43 0.17 2.62
N LYS A 195 4.48 0.78 3.34
CA LYS A 195 4.26 2.24 3.34
C LYS A 195 5.57 2.98 3.60
N LYS A 196 6.32 2.56 4.62
CA LYS A 196 7.62 3.16 4.98
C LYS A 196 8.67 2.90 3.90
N TYR A 197 8.80 1.67 3.43
CA TYR A 197 9.78 1.28 2.42
C TYR A 197 9.57 2.04 1.09
N ALA A 198 8.31 2.27 0.69
CA ALA A 198 7.97 3.02 -0.51
C ALA A 198 8.51 4.47 -0.52
N TYR A 199 8.71 5.10 0.66
CA TYR A 199 9.33 6.43 0.74
C TYR A 199 10.82 6.42 0.38
N GLU A 200 11.49 5.30 0.61
CA GLU A 200 12.94 5.16 0.44
C GLU A 200 13.30 4.67 -0.98
N LEU A 201 12.33 4.10 -1.69
CA LEU A 201 12.48 3.66 -3.08
C LEU A 201 12.69 4.80 -4.06
N THR A 202 13.61 4.61 -5.00
CA THR A 202 13.78 5.49 -6.15
C THR A 202 12.73 5.18 -7.23
N LYS A 203 12.34 6.19 -8.02
CA LYS A 203 11.25 6.11 -9.02
C LYS A 203 11.43 5.05 -10.12
N ASP A 204 12.65 4.55 -10.32
CA ASP A 204 13.02 3.51 -11.28
C ASP A 204 12.80 2.09 -10.73
N LYS A 205 12.56 1.97 -9.42
CA LYS A 205 12.34 0.72 -8.72
C LYS A 205 10.85 0.55 -8.44
N VAL A 206 10.25 -0.47 -9.06
CA VAL A 206 8.80 -0.70 -8.97
C VAL A 206 8.53 -2.09 -8.41
N LEU A 207 7.73 -2.15 -7.34
CA LEU A 207 7.12 -3.37 -6.84
C LEU A 207 5.70 -3.48 -7.39
N TYR A 208 5.38 -4.58 -8.06
CA TYR A 208 4.02 -4.86 -8.50
C TYR A 208 3.24 -5.58 -7.43
N LEU A 209 1.96 -5.23 -7.27
CA LEU A 209 1.10 -5.76 -6.22
C LEU A 209 -0.07 -6.52 -6.84
N VAL A 210 -0.29 -7.75 -6.38
CA VAL A 210 -1.42 -8.59 -6.79
C VAL A 210 -2.25 -8.93 -5.56
N ASN A 211 -3.46 -8.41 -5.52
CA ASN A 211 -4.45 -8.81 -4.52
C ASN A 211 -5.03 -10.15 -4.97
N THR A 212 -4.87 -11.18 -4.15
CA THR A 212 -5.38 -12.52 -4.44
C THR A 212 -6.83 -12.71 -4.05
N ARG A 213 -7.38 -11.85 -3.17
CA ARG A 213 -8.79 -11.88 -2.76
C ARG A 213 -9.69 -11.20 -3.79
N VAL A 214 -9.69 -11.76 -4.98
CA VAL A 214 -10.52 -11.31 -6.09
C VAL A 214 -11.15 -12.50 -6.80
N LYS A 215 -12.22 -12.20 -7.54
CA LYS A 215 -12.89 -13.14 -8.41
C LYS A 215 -11.90 -13.81 -9.37
N ASN A 216 -12.03 -15.13 -9.53
CA ASN A 216 -11.20 -16.02 -10.33
C ASN A 216 -9.76 -16.24 -9.81
N ILE A 217 -9.40 -15.71 -8.64
CA ILE A 217 -8.12 -16.03 -7.97
C ILE A 217 -8.35 -16.82 -6.69
N LYS A 218 -9.09 -16.24 -5.75
CA LYS A 218 -9.48 -16.89 -4.48
C LYS A 218 -11.00 -16.97 -4.33
N LEU A 219 -11.73 -16.12 -5.05
CA LEU A 219 -13.20 -16.04 -4.99
C LEU A 219 -13.85 -16.53 -6.28
N ASP A 220 -15.02 -17.15 -6.16
CA ASP A 220 -15.86 -17.58 -7.28
C ASP A 220 -16.72 -16.43 -7.89
N ASP A 221 -17.66 -16.79 -8.75
CA ASP A 221 -18.59 -15.85 -9.39
C ASP A 221 -19.51 -15.12 -8.38
N ASP A 222 -19.81 -15.75 -7.25
CA ASP A 222 -20.66 -15.25 -6.16
C ASP A 222 -19.84 -14.55 -5.05
N LEU A 223 -18.53 -14.35 -5.28
CA LEU A 223 -17.57 -13.75 -4.35
C LEU A 223 -17.35 -14.57 -3.07
N VAL A 224 -17.55 -15.89 -3.15
CA VAL A 224 -17.29 -16.85 -2.09
C VAL A 224 -15.93 -17.50 -2.32
N GLU A 225 -15.19 -17.79 -1.24
CA GLU A 225 -13.91 -18.49 -1.35
C GLU A 225 -14.09 -19.88 -1.98
N ASP A 226 -13.32 -20.14 -3.04
CA ASP A 226 -13.31 -21.42 -3.75
C ASP A 226 -11.90 -22.03 -3.71
N GLU A 227 -11.80 -23.16 -3.02
CA GLU A 227 -10.53 -23.86 -2.82
C GLU A 227 -9.94 -24.37 -4.14
N LEU A 228 -10.74 -24.78 -5.12
CA LEU A 228 -10.24 -25.29 -6.39
C LEU A 228 -9.68 -24.16 -7.25
N ILE A 229 -10.35 -23.01 -7.27
CA ILE A 229 -9.85 -21.79 -7.93
C ILE A 229 -8.53 -21.37 -7.28
N TRP A 230 -8.50 -21.31 -5.94
CA TRP A 230 -7.29 -20.95 -5.21
C TRP A 230 -6.13 -21.92 -5.45
N GLN A 231 -6.40 -23.23 -5.36
CA GLN A 231 -5.40 -24.26 -5.59
C GLN A 231 -4.85 -24.24 -7.03
N SER A 232 -5.70 -23.99 -8.03
CA SER A 232 -5.23 -23.79 -9.41
C SER A 232 -4.28 -22.60 -9.48
N PHE A 233 -4.68 -21.46 -8.89
CA PHE A 233 -3.89 -20.24 -8.93
C PHE A 233 -2.52 -20.40 -8.25
N ILE A 234 -2.47 -20.96 -7.04
CA ILE A 234 -1.18 -21.15 -6.35
C ILE A 234 -0.26 -22.12 -7.08
N ASN A 235 -0.81 -23.08 -7.84
CA ASN A 235 -0.01 -23.99 -8.67
C ASN A 235 0.54 -23.25 -9.90
N ASP A 236 -0.31 -22.46 -10.57
CA ASP A 236 0.06 -21.72 -11.78
C ASP A 236 1.17 -20.68 -11.52
N TYR A 237 1.17 -20.06 -10.33
CA TYR A 237 2.15 -19.05 -9.92
C TYR A 237 3.18 -19.56 -8.90
N SER A 238 3.26 -20.87 -8.68
CA SER A 238 4.20 -21.49 -7.74
C SER A 238 4.18 -20.86 -6.34
N LEU A 239 3.00 -20.45 -5.86
CA LEU A 239 2.80 -19.96 -4.49
C LEU A 239 2.71 -21.10 -3.47
N ASN A 240 2.49 -22.34 -3.95
CA ASN A 240 2.39 -23.55 -3.15
C ASN A 240 3.72 -24.04 -2.56
N THR A 241 4.84 -23.36 -2.82
CA THR A 241 6.19 -23.86 -2.50
C THR A 241 6.43 -24.14 -1.02
N TYR A 242 5.57 -23.64 -0.12
CA TYR A 242 5.62 -23.96 1.30
C TYR A 242 4.33 -23.57 2.07
N LEU A 243 3.80 -24.50 2.87
CA LEU A 243 2.64 -24.32 3.78
C LEU A 243 1.30 -23.96 3.11
N ASP A 244 0.97 -24.60 1.97
CA ASP A 244 -0.36 -24.53 1.33
C ASP A 244 -0.77 -23.14 0.79
N GLY A 245 0.18 -22.37 0.23
CA GLY A 245 -0.12 -21.09 -0.42
C GLY A 245 -0.32 -19.95 0.57
N VAL A 246 0.64 -19.74 1.46
CA VAL A 246 0.59 -18.65 2.45
C VAL A 246 0.80 -17.31 1.77
N LEU A 247 0.16 -16.24 2.27
CA LEU A 247 0.40 -14.87 1.85
C LEU A 247 0.86 -14.04 3.07
N PRO A 248 1.62 -12.96 2.86
CA PRO A 248 2.07 -12.44 1.58
C PRO A 248 3.39 -13.07 1.11
N ILE A 249 3.55 -13.16 -0.22
CA ILE A 249 4.76 -13.70 -0.88
C ILE A 249 5.30 -12.70 -1.89
N PHE A 250 6.59 -12.47 -1.83
CA PHE A 250 7.37 -11.75 -2.84
C PHE A 250 7.96 -12.74 -3.84
N GLN A 251 7.87 -12.44 -5.13
CA GLN A 251 8.47 -13.22 -6.20
C GLN A 251 9.21 -12.30 -7.17
N HIS A 252 10.36 -12.77 -7.68
CA HIS A 252 11.14 -12.08 -8.70
C HIS A 252 11.20 -12.92 -9.97
N TYR A 253 10.97 -12.26 -11.10
CA TYR A 253 10.87 -12.86 -12.42
C TYR A 253 11.87 -12.22 -13.36
N THR A 254 12.37 -12.99 -14.32
CA THR A 254 13.17 -12.49 -15.45
C THR A 254 12.63 -13.02 -16.77
N LEU A 255 13.11 -12.47 -17.90
CA LEU A 255 12.77 -13.01 -19.23
C LEU A 255 13.29 -14.42 -19.47
N GLU A 256 14.43 -14.77 -18.88
CA GLU A 256 15.06 -16.08 -19.04
C GLU A 256 14.40 -17.12 -18.13
N ASP A 257 14.13 -16.72 -16.88
CA ASP A 257 13.53 -17.56 -15.85
C ASP A 257 12.19 -16.98 -15.36
N TYR A 258 11.12 -17.74 -15.57
CA TYR A 258 9.75 -17.39 -15.15
C TYR A 258 9.59 -17.33 -13.61
N LEU A 259 10.56 -17.76 -12.81
CA LEU A 259 10.62 -17.46 -11.39
C LEU A 259 12.06 -17.67 -10.94
N VAL A 260 12.73 -16.59 -10.53
CA VAL A 260 14.12 -16.62 -10.07
C VAL A 260 14.16 -16.99 -8.60
N GLU A 261 13.55 -16.15 -7.75
CA GLU A 261 13.55 -16.32 -6.30
C GLU A 261 12.27 -15.76 -5.69
N GLN A 262 12.05 -16.13 -4.42
CA GLN A 262 10.91 -15.68 -3.66
C GLN A 262 11.26 -15.51 -2.17
N SER A 263 10.46 -14.71 -1.48
CA SER A 263 10.54 -14.48 -0.05
C SER A 263 9.14 -14.44 0.54
N VAL A 264 8.97 -14.92 1.76
CA VAL A 264 7.66 -14.96 2.43
C VAL A 264 7.72 -14.19 3.74
N TYR A 265 6.60 -13.60 4.14
CA TYR A 265 6.51 -12.84 5.39
C TYR A 265 5.62 -13.59 6.40
N LEU A 266 6.12 -13.79 7.62
CA LEU A 266 5.39 -14.40 8.75
C LEU A 266 4.79 -15.79 8.49
N ASN A 267 5.51 -16.65 7.75
CA ASN A 267 5.06 -18.00 7.41
C ASN A 267 5.75 -19.11 8.25
N ASP A 268 5.67 -18.98 9.57
CA ASP A 268 6.33 -19.91 10.50
C ASP A 268 5.35 -20.71 11.34
N VAL A 269 5.71 -21.96 11.62
CA VAL A 269 5.05 -22.82 12.61
C VAL A 269 5.84 -22.77 13.90
N ILE A 270 5.22 -22.30 14.97
CA ILE A 270 5.84 -22.14 16.29
C ILE A 270 5.37 -23.27 17.21
N SER A 271 6.32 -23.91 17.90
CA SER A 271 6.04 -24.97 18.86
C SER A 271 5.07 -24.50 19.94
N THR A 272 4.18 -25.38 20.38
CA THR A 272 3.35 -25.14 21.57
C THR A 272 4.07 -25.52 22.86
N SER A 273 5.16 -26.29 22.74
CA SER A 273 6.00 -26.71 23.87
C SER A 273 7.14 -25.73 24.12
N LEU A 274 7.34 -25.38 25.39
CA LEU A 274 8.45 -24.54 25.85
C LEU A 274 9.76 -25.34 25.90
N VAL A 275 10.83 -24.70 25.45
CA VAL A 275 12.22 -25.12 25.61
C VAL A 275 12.95 -23.98 26.32
N SER A 276 13.27 -24.17 27.60
CA SER A 276 14.00 -23.16 28.40
C SER A 276 13.36 -21.77 28.35
N GLU A 277 12.06 -21.68 28.68
CA GLU A 277 11.25 -20.42 28.68
C GLU A 277 11.04 -19.78 27.29
N HIS A 278 11.44 -20.46 26.22
CA HIS A 278 11.24 -20.00 24.85
C HIS A 278 10.41 -21.00 24.06
N TYR A 279 9.75 -20.53 23.01
CA TYR A 279 9.17 -21.37 21.98
C TYR A 279 10.17 -21.54 20.85
N LYS A 280 10.00 -22.60 20.07
CA LYS A 280 10.89 -22.95 18.98
C LYS A 280 10.14 -22.81 17.67
N ILE A 281 10.75 -22.20 16.67
CA ILE A 281 10.23 -22.26 15.31
C ILE A 281 10.47 -23.68 14.77
N GLU A 282 9.39 -24.44 14.58
CA GLU A 282 9.43 -25.82 14.12
C GLU A 282 9.54 -25.90 12.60
N ASN A 283 8.90 -24.97 11.90
CA ASN A 283 8.86 -24.92 10.46
C ASN A 283 8.93 -23.46 10.00
N SER A 284 9.71 -23.17 8.96
CA SER A 284 9.80 -21.84 8.33
C SER A 284 10.24 -21.98 6.87
N TYR A 285 9.91 -20.99 6.04
CA TYR A 285 10.47 -20.92 4.69
C TYR A 285 12.01 -20.82 4.71
N PHE A 286 12.57 -20.15 5.72
CA PHE A 286 14.01 -19.91 5.87
C PHE A 286 14.71 -21.08 6.60
N THR A 287 14.78 -22.23 5.91
CA THR A 287 15.53 -23.43 6.35
C THR A 287 17.01 -23.35 5.92
N ASN A 288 17.89 -24.15 6.54
CA ASN A 288 19.31 -24.25 6.12
C ASN A 288 19.45 -24.50 4.61
N GLU A 289 18.74 -25.50 4.08
CA GLU A 289 18.80 -25.89 2.67
C GLU A 289 18.39 -24.73 1.74
N ARG A 290 17.36 -23.97 2.10
CA ARG A 290 16.88 -22.87 1.24
C ARG A 290 17.78 -21.65 1.31
N VAL A 291 18.17 -21.22 2.51
CA VAL A 291 18.93 -19.97 2.65
C VAL A 291 20.31 -20.03 2.00
N GLU A 292 20.87 -21.22 1.79
CA GLU A 292 22.11 -21.43 1.04
C GLU A 292 21.94 -21.19 -0.47
N ASN A 293 20.71 -21.20 -0.97
CA ASN A 293 20.35 -21.05 -2.38
C ASN A 293 19.57 -19.75 -2.67
N LEU A 294 19.43 -18.84 -1.70
CA LEU A 294 18.76 -17.55 -1.89
C LEU A 294 19.81 -16.45 -2.06
N ASP A 295 20.00 -15.98 -3.29
CA ASP A 295 21.04 -15.02 -3.62
C ASP A 295 20.87 -13.69 -2.90
N PHE A 296 19.62 -13.23 -2.70
CA PHE A 296 19.36 -11.99 -1.96
C PHE A 296 19.82 -12.06 -0.50
N LEU A 297 20.06 -13.26 0.04
CA LEU A 297 20.61 -13.44 1.38
C LEU A 297 22.12 -13.63 1.41
N ASN A 298 22.84 -13.77 0.28
CA ASN A 298 24.28 -14.07 0.26
C ASN A 298 25.10 -13.07 1.07
N ASN A 299 24.79 -11.78 0.94
CA ASN A 299 25.49 -10.69 1.63
C ASN A 299 24.94 -10.38 3.03
N TYR A 300 23.88 -11.07 3.48
CA TYR A 300 23.31 -10.86 4.79
C TYR A 300 24.21 -11.45 5.88
N LYS A 301 24.54 -10.66 6.90
CA LYS A 301 25.48 -11.05 7.97
C LYS A 301 24.81 -11.65 9.19
N ASP A 302 23.52 -11.41 9.37
CA ASP A 302 22.78 -11.91 10.52
C ASP A 302 22.30 -13.35 10.30
N GLU A 303 21.64 -13.88 11.31
CA GLU A 303 21.06 -15.23 11.29
C GLU A 303 20.02 -15.35 10.18
N LYS A 304 20.35 -16.12 9.14
CA LYS A 304 19.49 -16.34 7.96
C LYS A 304 18.44 -17.41 8.20
N VAL A 305 18.69 -18.35 9.10
CA VAL A 305 17.84 -19.53 9.31
C VAL A 305 16.89 -19.27 10.47
N LEU A 306 15.58 -19.45 10.25
CA LEU A 306 14.59 -19.33 11.31
C LEU A 306 14.27 -20.67 11.98
N VAL A 307 14.38 -21.79 11.26
CA VAL A 307 14.08 -23.10 11.85
C VAL A 307 14.99 -23.39 13.05
N ASN A 308 14.40 -23.82 14.15
CA ASN A 308 15.01 -24.02 15.47
C ASN A 308 15.34 -22.75 16.27
N LYS A 309 15.06 -21.56 15.75
CA LYS A 309 15.24 -20.31 16.50
C LYS A 309 14.33 -20.30 17.72
N LEU A 310 14.87 -19.82 18.84
CA LEU A 310 14.15 -19.67 20.09
C LEU A 310 13.53 -18.27 20.17
N VAL A 311 12.23 -18.22 20.42
CA VAL A 311 11.45 -16.97 20.50
C VAL A 311 10.75 -16.85 21.84
N LYS A 312 10.62 -15.61 22.32
CA LYS A 312 10.08 -15.35 23.65
C LYS A 312 8.57 -15.56 23.65
N GLU A 313 8.03 -16.01 24.78
CA GLU A 313 6.58 -16.10 24.96
C GLU A 313 5.88 -14.77 24.65
N SER A 314 6.47 -13.66 25.08
CA SER A 314 5.96 -12.31 24.85
C SER A 314 5.80 -11.92 23.37
N ASP A 315 6.52 -12.59 22.46
CA ASP A 315 6.51 -12.30 21.02
C ASP A 315 5.40 -13.07 20.29
N THR A 316 4.62 -13.87 21.01
CA THR A 316 3.68 -14.83 20.44
C THR A 316 2.41 -14.90 21.29
N PHE A 317 1.33 -15.41 20.72
CA PHE A 317 0.09 -15.69 21.45
C PHE A 317 -0.49 -17.05 21.04
N ILE A 318 -1.46 -17.55 21.80
CA ILE A 318 -2.17 -18.78 21.45
C ILE A 318 -3.56 -18.43 20.94
N GLU A 319 -3.89 -18.94 19.76
CA GLU A 319 -5.23 -18.88 19.19
C GLU A 319 -5.61 -20.28 18.68
N ASN A 320 -6.76 -20.80 19.10
CA ASN A 320 -7.25 -22.13 18.69
C ASN A 320 -6.23 -23.28 18.92
N ASN A 321 -5.50 -23.24 20.04
CA ASN A 321 -4.41 -24.17 20.39
C ASN A 321 -3.19 -24.13 19.45
N ILE A 322 -3.11 -23.14 18.57
CA ILE A 322 -1.95 -22.88 17.70
C ILE A 322 -1.22 -21.66 18.26
N ARG A 323 0.11 -21.74 18.37
CA ARG A 323 0.92 -20.58 18.74
C ARG A 323 1.24 -19.77 17.49
N LYS A 324 0.88 -18.49 17.52
CA LYS A 324 1.04 -17.52 16.43
C LYS A 324 1.95 -16.38 16.85
N TRP A 325 2.48 -15.67 15.87
CA TRP A 325 3.24 -14.44 16.06
C TRP A 325 2.37 -13.29 16.56
N ASP A 326 2.87 -12.50 17.52
CA ASP A 326 2.47 -11.09 17.60
C ASP A 326 3.17 -10.34 16.47
N PHE A 327 2.42 -9.81 15.50
CA PHE A 327 2.99 -9.26 14.28
C PHE A 327 3.97 -8.10 14.53
N THR A 328 3.68 -7.26 15.52
CA THR A 328 4.55 -6.10 15.84
C THR A 328 5.90 -6.58 16.37
N LEU A 329 5.90 -7.66 17.14
CA LEU A 329 7.10 -8.24 17.71
C LEU A 329 7.81 -9.20 16.76
N ALA A 330 7.08 -9.77 15.81
CA ALA A 330 7.62 -10.67 14.79
C ALA A 330 8.39 -9.94 13.68
N ALA A 331 8.07 -8.66 13.44
CA ALA A 331 8.80 -7.77 12.52
C ALA A 331 10.33 -7.83 12.72
N LYS A 332 10.81 -7.87 13.98
CA LYS A 332 12.26 -7.97 14.27
C LYS A 332 12.94 -9.25 13.77
N TYR A 333 12.16 -10.29 13.47
CA TYR A 333 12.63 -11.54 12.88
C TYR A 333 12.43 -11.57 11.37
N HIS A 334 11.36 -10.97 10.84
CA HIS A 334 10.96 -11.14 9.43
C HIS A 334 11.30 -9.95 8.52
N ASP A 335 11.29 -8.72 9.02
CA ASP A 335 11.55 -7.50 8.23
C ASP A 335 12.90 -7.58 7.52
N LEU A 336 13.88 -8.28 8.12
CA LEU A 336 15.21 -8.45 7.56
C LEU A 336 15.21 -9.19 6.22
N TYR A 337 14.34 -10.20 6.05
CA TYR A 337 14.26 -10.98 4.82
C TYR A 337 13.52 -10.23 3.73
N VAL A 338 12.49 -9.47 4.11
CA VAL A 338 11.77 -8.59 3.18
C VAL A 338 12.69 -7.47 2.71
N ASN A 339 13.42 -6.82 3.62
CA ASN A 339 14.42 -5.81 3.26
C ASN A 339 15.47 -6.39 2.32
N ALA A 340 16.05 -7.55 2.64
CA ALA A 340 17.07 -8.18 1.81
C ALA A 340 16.56 -8.50 0.40
N PHE A 341 15.34 -9.04 0.29
CA PHE A 341 14.71 -9.30 -1.00
C PHE A 341 14.49 -8.01 -1.80
N LEU A 342 13.86 -7.02 -1.17
CA LEU A 342 13.52 -5.76 -1.83
C LEU A 342 14.79 -5.00 -2.24
N ASP A 343 15.79 -4.87 -1.37
CA ASP A 343 17.03 -4.15 -1.67
C ASP A 343 17.89 -4.81 -2.76
N TYR A 344 17.74 -6.11 -2.94
CA TYR A 344 18.47 -6.87 -3.95
C TYR A 344 17.81 -6.77 -5.33
N TYR A 345 16.48 -6.83 -5.40
CA TYR A 345 15.73 -6.93 -6.66
C TYR A 345 15.08 -5.63 -7.14
N LEU A 346 14.85 -4.69 -6.22
CA LEU A 346 14.45 -3.33 -6.52
C LEU A 346 15.70 -2.49 -6.42
#